data_AF-A0AAV6TU09-F1
#
_entry.id   AF-A0AAV6TU09-F1
#
_cell.length_a   1.000
_cell.length_b   1.000
_cell.length_c   1.000
_cell.angle_alpha   90.00
_cell.angle_beta   90.00
_cell.angle_gamma   90.00
#
_symmetry.space_group_name_H-M   'P 1'
#
loop_
_entity.id
_entity.type
_entity.pdbx_description
1 polymer ?
#
loop_
_entity_poly.entity_id
_entity_poly.type
_entity_poly.pdbx_seq_one_letter_code
_entity_poly.pdbx_strand_id
1 'polypeptide(L)'
;MLAGDQKNRSSILREHVHPQPSDVTSLQHHLRRFGRPQVDTCIKCEECDVKIKSSSLGDAAKRDARAELTVHKRRAKKFYNKLQKVTKLCAEHEDTVALSFDFMQNLPLPAIPVQDIFCLRQLWVNCFGIKNLKTGKSEIFLYHEGVAHKGANDICSMLLKYIDTNIPSSVKKTVPFF
;
A
#
# COMPACT_ATOMS: atom_id res chain seq x y z
N MET A 1 26.59 64.52 34.83
CA MET A 1 25.75 64.22 36.02
C MET A 1 24.36 64.77 35.74
N LEU A 2 23.36 63.91 35.58
CA LEU A 2 21.96 64.09 35.96
C LEU A 2 21.23 62.78 35.67
N ALA A 3 20.35 62.42 36.60
CA ALA A 3 19.75 61.11 36.80
C ALA A 3 18.36 60.97 36.16
N GLY A 4 17.89 59.72 36.12
CA GLY A 4 16.49 59.32 35.92
C GLY A 4 16.39 58.14 34.94
N ASP A 5 15.62 57.08 35.15
CA ASP A 5 14.86 56.55 36.27
C ASP A 5 14.52 55.10 35.87
N GLN A 6 14.34 54.20 36.85
CA GLN A 6 14.14 52.78 36.64
C GLN A 6 12.76 52.46 36.03
N LYS A 7 12.71 51.56 35.03
CA LYS A 7 11.52 50.73 34.79
C LYS A 7 11.90 49.35 34.23
N ASN A 8 12.13 48.45 35.18
CA ASN A 8 11.53 47.12 35.29
C ASN A 8 11.27 46.33 33.98
N ARG A 9 12.09 45.31 33.72
CA ARG A 9 11.76 44.23 32.76
C ARG A 9 12.11 42.87 33.36
N SER A 10 11.49 42.54 34.50
CA SER A 10 11.37 41.16 35.00
C SER A 10 9.99 40.60 34.68
N SER A 11 9.95 39.29 34.43
CA SER A 11 8.79 38.41 34.21
C SER A 11 7.98 38.73 32.95
N ILE A 12 7.65 37.74 32.11
CA ILE A 12 6.57 36.79 32.37
C ILE A 12 6.73 35.62 31.39
N LEU A 13 6.80 34.40 31.95
CA LEU A 13 6.40 33.15 31.30
C LEU A 13 5.05 33.36 30.60
N ARG A 14 5.01 33.27 29.26
CA ARG A 14 3.74 33.15 28.54
C ARG A 14 3.61 31.74 28.01
N GLU A 15 2.77 31.02 28.76
CA GLU A 15 1.99 29.84 28.43
C GLU A 15 1.91 29.51 26.93
N HIS A 16 2.26 28.27 26.58
CA HIS A 16 1.87 27.65 25.32
C HIS A 16 0.35 27.46 25.32
N VAL A 17 -0.38 28.46 24.81
CA VAL A 17 -1.79 28.33 24.46
C VAL A 17 -1.89 27.53 23.16
N HIS A 18 -2.56 26.39 23.21
CA HIS A 18 -2.93 25.60 22.04
C HIS A 18 -3.74 26.47 21.04
N PRO A 19 -3.38 26.53 19.75
CA PRO A 19 -4.19 27.24 18.77
C PRO A 19 -5.47 26.44 18.45
N GLN A 20 -6.60 27.14 18.53
CA GLN A 20 -7.95 26.68 18.19
C GLN A 20 -8.13 26.52 16.65
N PRO A 21 -9.11 25.73 16.18
CA PRO A 21 -9.11 25.12 14.85
C PRO A 21 -9.79 25.96 13.77
N SER A 22 -9.35 27.20 13.52
CA SER A 22 -9.94 28.05 12.48
C SER A 22 -9.00 28.49 11.34
N ASP A 23 -7.70 28.18 11.39
CA ASP A 23 -6.72 28.77 10.44
C ASP A 23 -6.07 27.75 9.48
N VAL A 24 -6.74 26.64 9.15
CA VAL A 24 -6.24 25.67 8.15
C VAL A 24 -6.83 25.95 6.76
N THR A 25 -6.68 27.18 6.28
CA THR A 25 -6.93 27.51 4.87
C THR A 25 -5.91 28.54 4.40
N SER A 26 -4.76 28.08 3.88
CA SER A 26 -4.06 28.70 2.73
C SER A 26 -2.65 28.15 2.43
N LEU A 27 -2.22 27.00 2.96
CA LEU A 27 -1.06 26.29 2.38
C LEU A 27 -1.52 25.43 1.19
N GLN A 28 -1.89 26.09 0.08
CA GLN A 28 -1.99 25.46 -1.23
C GLN A 28 -0.58 25.12 -1.74
N HIS A 29 0.04 24.09 -1.14
CA HIS A 29 1.10 23.37 -1.82
C HIS A 29 0.49 22.80 -3.10
N HIS A 30 1.02 23.25 -4.24
CA HIS A 30 0.74 22.69 -5.56
C HIS A 30 1.09 21.19 -5.56
N LEU A 31 0.16 20.33 -5.16
CA LEU A 31 0.23 18.91 -5.44
C LEU A 31 0.02 18.78 -6.96
N ARG A 32 1.10 18.92 -7.73
CA ARG A 32 1.16 18.43 -9.12
C ARG A 32 0.53 17.05 -9.08
N ARG A 33 -0.57 16.86 -9.83
CA ARG A 33 -1.23 15.55 -9.94
C ARG A 33 -0.13 14.53 -10.18
N PHE A 34 0.11 13.64 -9.22
CA PHE A 34 1.04 12.55 -9.41
C PHE A 34 0.61 11.85 -10.70
N GLY A 35 1.51 11.76 -11.67
CA GLY A 35 1.28 10.96 -12.87
C GLY A 35 0.85 9.56 -12.42
N ARG A 36 -0.04 8.91 -13.17
CA ARG A 36 -0.41 7.53 -12.84
C ARG A 36 0.89 6.73 -12.74
N PRO A 37 1.14 6.03 -11.62
CA PRO A 37 2.29 5.15 -11.51
C PRO A 37 2.32 4.26 -12.75
N GLN A 38 3.50 4.13 -13.35
CA GLN A 38 3.67 3.17 -14.44
C GLN A 38 3.22 1.81 -13.91
N VAL A 39 2.22 1.23 -14.57
CA VAL A 39 1.72 -0.09 -14.19
C VAL A 39 2.70 -1.08 -14.78
N ASP A 40 3.44 -1.76 -13.91
CA ASP A 40 4.38 -2.80 -14.34
C ASP A 40 3.62 -3.89 -15.12
N THR A 41 4.23 -4.32 -16.22
CA THR A 41 3.73 -5.46 -16.97
C THR A 41 4.21 -6.73 -16.25
N CYS A 42 3.33 -7.72 -16.13
CA CYS A 42 3.69 -9.02 -15.56
C CYS A 42 4.90 -9.59 -16.32
N ILE A 43 5.89 -10.12 -15.59
CA ILE A 43 7.11 -10.73 -16.12
C ILE A 43 6.78 -11.70 -17.26
N LYS A 44 5.74 -12.53 -17.09
CA LYS A 44 5.36 -13.51 -18.11
C LYS A 44 4.86 -12.88 -19.42
N CYS A 45 4.12 -11.77 -19.32
CA CYS A 45 3.71 -11.02 -20.50
C CYS A 45 4.94 -10.46 -21.22
N GLU A 46 5.87 -9.87 -20.48
CA GLU A 46 7.10 -9.30 -21.04
C GLU A 46 7.97 -10.37 -21.70
N GLU A 47 8.21 -11.49 -21.01
CA GLU A 47 8.95 -12.65 -21.56
C GLU A 47 8.36 -13.15 -22.88
N CYS A 48 7.04 -13.34 -22.93
CA CYS A 48 6.37 -13.80 -24.14
C CYS A 48 6.45 -12.75 -25.25
N ASP A 49 6.28 -11.46 -24.94
CA ASP A 49 6.37 -10.38 -25.92
C ASP A 49 7.79 -10.26 -26.50
N VAL A 50 8.83 -10.39 -25.67
CA VAL A 50 10.23 -10.44 -26.10
C VAL A 50 10.46 -11.62 -27.06
N LYS A 51 9.98 -12.82 -26.71
CA LYS A 51 10.09 -14.01 -27.58
C LYS A 51 9.39 -13.79 -28.93
N ILE A 52 8.21 -13.20 -28.93
CA ILE A 52 7.44 -12.93 -30.15
C ILE A 52 8.15 -11.94 -31.06
N LYS A 53 8.77 -10.89 -30.49
CA LYS A 53 9.47 -9.82 -31.24
C LYS A 53 10.89 -10.21 -31.69
N SER A 54 11.48 -11.24 -31.08
CA SER A 54 12.85 -11.65 -31.41
C SER A 54 13.00 -12.07 -32.89
N SER A 55 14.05 -11.59 -33.55
CA SER A 55 14.40 -11.97 -34.92
C SER A 55 15.11 -13.34 -34.98
N SER A 56 15.70 -13.78 -33.87
CA SER A 56 16.48 -15.02 -33.77
C SER A 56 15.66 -16.29 -33.57
N LEU A 57 14.39 -16.19 -33.17
CA LEU A 57 13.53 -17.36 -32.94
C LEU A 57 12.75 -17.74 -34.19
N GLY A 58 12.69 -19.05 -34.45
CA GLY A 58 11.86 -19.64 -35.51
C GLY A 58 10.36 -19.51 -35.27
N ASP A 59 9.57 -19.66 -36.33
CA ASP A 59 8.12 -19.44 -36.30
C ASP A 59 7.35 -20.40 -35.38
N ALA A 60 7.88 -21.59 -35.14
CA ALA A 60 7.30 -22.52 -34.16
C ALA A 60 7.36 -21.94 -32.74
N ALA A 61 8.54 -21.50 -32.29
CA ALA A 61 8.72 -20.92 -30.96
C ALA A 61 7.89 -19.63 -30.76
N LYS A 62 7.73 -18.81 -31.81
CA LYS A 62 6.88 -17.63 -31.77
C LYS A 62 5.39 -17.98 -31.62
N ARG A 63 4.93 -19.03 -32.28
CA ARG A 63 3.54 -19.52 -32.13
C ARG A 63 3.29 -20.04 -30.73
N ASP A 64 4.23 -20.77 -30.15
CA ASP A 64 4.12 -21.27 -28.78
C ASP A 64 4.06 -20.13 -27.77
N ALA A 65 4.93 -19.11 -27.90
CA ALA A 65 4.89 -17.92 -27.05
C ALA A 65 3.56 -17.15 -27.15
N ARG A 66 2.96 -17.04 -28.35
CA ARG A 66 1.62 -16.45 -28.55
C ARG A 66 0.52 -17.26 -27.88
N ALA A 67 0.58 -18.59 -27.98
CA ALA A 67 -0.38 -19.47 -27.33
C ALA A 67 -0.28 -19.34 -25.80
N GLU A 68 0.94 -19.36 -25.25
CA GLU A 68 1.21 -19.19 -23.84
C GLU A 68 0.69 -17.83 -23.32
N LEU A 69 0.98 -16.74 -24.04
CA LEU A 69 0.48 -15.42 -23.71
C LEU A 69 -1.06 -15.36 -23.70
N THR A 70 -1.70 -16.02 -24.66
CA THR A 70 -3.16 -16.09 -24.73
C THR A 70 -3.74 -16.82 -23.52
N VAL A 71 -3.15 -17.95 -23.13
CA VAL A 71 -3.56 -18.70 -21.93
C VAL A 71 -3.36 -17.84 -20.68
N HIS A 72 -2.22 -17.18 -20.54
CA HIS A 72 -1.92 -16.30 -19.41
C HIS A 72 -2.97 -15.17 -19.29
N LYS A 73 -3.25 -14.45 -20.39
CA LYS A 73 -4.27 -13.39 -20.41
C LYS A 73 -5.68 -13.92 -20.09
N ARG A 74 -6.04 -15.12 -20.55
CA ARG A 74 -7.32 -15.76 -20.21
C ARG A 74 -7.42 -16.11 -18.72
N ARG A 75 -6.34 -16.60 -18.10
CA ARG A 75 -6.28 -16.87 -16.66
C ARG A 75 -6.44 -15.59 -15.85
N ALA A 76 -5.73 -14.53 -16.22
CA ALA A 76 -5.87 -13.21 -15.59
C ALA A 76 -7.31 -12.68 -15.71
N LYS A 77 -7.92 -12.76 -16.90
CA LYS A 77 -9.32 -12.36 -17.10
C LYS A 77 -10.29 -13.16 -16.21
N LYS A 78 -10.08 -14.48 -16.07
CA LYS A 78 -10.89 -15.33 -15.18
C LYS A 78 -10.78 -14.86 -13.72
N PHE A 79 -9.58 -14.52 -13.27
CA PHE A 79 -9.36 -13.97 -11.94
C PHE A 79 -10.11 -12.65 -11.72
N TYR A 80 -9.93 -11.66 -12.61
CA TYR A 80 -10.64 -10.38 -12.48
C TYR A 80 -12.16 -10.51 -12.57
N ASN A 81 -12.66 -11.41 -13.42
CA ASN A 81 -14.09 -11.72 -13.47
C ASN A 81 -14.59 -12.30 -12.14
N LYS A 82 -13.81 -13.16 -11.47
CA LYS A 82 -14.15 -13.70 -10.15
C LYS A 82 -14.12 -12.59 -9.09
N LEU A 83 -13.11 -11.72 -9.12
CA LEU A 83 -13.01 -10.57 -8.23
C LEU A 83 -14.25 -9.67 -8.34
N GLN A 84 -14.64 -9.31 -9.57
CA GLN A 84 -15.84 -8.50 -9.81
C GLN A 84 -17.11 -9.18 -9.30
N LYS A 85 -17.25 -10.50 -9.50
CA LYS A 85 -18.40 -11.26 -8.98
C LYS A 85 -18.46 -11.21 -7.45
N VAL A 86 -17.33 -11.43 -6.78
CA VAL A 86 -17.24 -11.38 -5.32
C VAL A 86 -17.53 -9.98 -4.79
N THR A 87 -17.00 -8.94 -5.43
CA THR A 87 -17.30 -7.54 -5.08
C THR A 87 -18.80 -7.24 -5.19
N LYS A 88 -19.46 -7.69 -6.27
CA LYS A 88 -20.92 -7.54 -6.43
C LYS A 88 -21.70 -8.28 -5.35
N LEU A 89 -21.36 -9.52 -5.07
CA LEU A 89 -21.99 -10.31 -3.99
C LEU A 89 -21.87 -9.62 -2.64
N CYS A 90 -20.71 -9.03 -2.32
CA CYS A 90 -20.51 -8.31 -1.06
C CYS A 90 -21.28 -6.97 -1.01
N ALA A 91 -21.60 -6.38 -2.17
CA ALA A 91 -22.42 -5.19 -2.26
C ALA A 91 -23.91 -5.51 -2.08
N GLU A 92 -24.37 -6.65 -2.61
CA GLU A 92 -25.75 -7.13 -2.49
C GLU A 92 -26.07 -7.66 -1.09
N HIS A 93 -25.11 -8.31 -0.43
CA HIS A 93 -25.29 -8.93 0.88
C HIS A 93 -24.62 -8.11 1.99
N GLU A 94 -25.43 -7.65 2.97
CA GLU A 94 -24.92 -6.90 4.12
C GLU A 94 -24.06 -7.76 5.06
N ASP A 95 -24.39 -9.04 5.18
CA ASP A 95 -23.79 -10.01 6.11
C ASP A 95 -22.44 -10.58 5.64
N THR A 96 -21.99 -10.21 4.44
CA THR A 96 -20.82 -10.78 3.79
C THR A 96 -19.80 -9.70 3.43
N VAL A 97 -18.53 -9.96 3.77
CA VAL A 97 -17.40 -9.12 3.38
C VAL A 97 -16.32 -10.00 2.74
N ALA A 98 -15.67 -9.46 1.70
CA ALA A 98 -14.49 -10.09 1.12
C ALA A 98 -13.27 -9.22 1.39
N LEU A 99 -12.22 -9.87 1.91
CA LEU A 99 -10.95 -9.23 2.20
C LEU A 99 -9.88 -9.82 1.28
N SER A 100 -9.05 -8.94 0.73
CA SER A 100 -7.83 -9.32 0.03
C SER A 100 -6.66 -8.71 0.77
N PHE A 101 -5.62 -9.49 1.04
CA PHE A 101 -4.48 -9.01 1.79
C PHE A 101 -3.20 -9.67 1.30
N ASP A 102 -2.12 -8.90 1.30
CA ASP A 102 -0.81 -9.34 0.85
C ASP A 102 0.29 -8.45 1.45
N PHE A 103 1.52 -8.96 1.44
CA PHE A 103 2.69 -8.15 1.67
C PHE A 103 3.04 -7.35 0.42
N MET A 104 3.12 -6.04 0.59
CA MET A 104 3.72 -5.18 -0.43
C MET A 104 5.24 -5.22 -0.33
N GLN A 105 5.91 -4.60 -1.30
CA GLN A 105 7.35 -4.41 -1.26
C GLN A 105 7.76 -3.77 0.07
N ASN A 106 8.71 -4.40 0.77
CA ASN A 106 9.27 -3.85 1.98
C ASN A 106 10.05 -2.57 1.67
N LEU A 107 10.03 -1.62 2.61
CA LEU A 107 10.75 -0.36 2.48
C LEU A 107 12.10 -0.47 3.21
N PRO A 108 13.23 -0.41 2.48
CA PRO A 108 14.53 -0.30 3.12
C PRO A 108 14.69 1.10 3.75
N LEU A 109 15.10 1.14 5.02
CA LEU A 109 15.42 2.39 5.71
C LEU A 109 16.84 2.33 6.31
N PRO A 110 17.62 3.43 6.20
CA PRO A 110 17.32 4.65 5.44
C PRO A 110 17.43 4.43 3.91
N ALA A 111 16.56 5.08 3.13
CA ALA A 111 16.59 5.01 1.67
C ALA A 111 17.71 5.88 1.10
N ILE A 112 18.93 5.35 1.09
CA ILE A 112 20.11 6.06 0.59
C ILE A 112 20.50 5.46 -0.78
N PRO A 113 20.56 6.27 -1.85
CA PRO A 113 20.85 5.79 -3.20
C PRO A 113 22.35 5.58 -3.44
N VAL A 114 23.04 4.89 -2.52
CA VAL A 114 24.46 4.53 -2.65
C VAL A 114 24.57 3.01 -2.69
N GLN A 115 25.19 2.48 -3.73
CA GLN A 115 25.27 1.05 -4.00
C GLN A 115 25.98 0.28 -2.88
N ASP A 116 26.96 0.89 -2.21
CA ASP A 116 27.67 0.27 -1.07
C ASP A 116 26.73 -0.06 0.10
N ILE A 117 25.65 0.71 0.25
CA ILE A 117 24.67 0.53 1.34
C ILE A 117 23.78 -0.67 1.06
N PHE A 118 23.67 -1.14 -0.20
CA PHE A 118 22.99 -2.40 -0.51
C PHE A 118 23.71 -3.61 0.10
N CYS A 119 25.04 -3.54 0.21
CA CYS A 119 25.86 -4.59 0.83
C CYS A 119 25.88 -4.50 2.37
N LEU A 120 25.33 -3.42 2.94
CA LEU A 120 25.20 -3.24 4.39
C LEU A 120 23.80 -3.67 4.86
N ARG A 121 23.70 -4.09 6.13
CA ARG A 121 22.42 -4.50 6.72
C ARG A 121 21.51 -3.27 6.90
N GLN A 122 20.55 -3.09 6.00
CA GLN A 122 19.51 -2.08 6.10
C GLN A 122 18.35 -2.56 6.99
N LEU A 123 17.68 -1.64 7.69
CA LEU A 123 16.48 -1.96 8.44
C LEU A 123 15.31 -2.10 7.45
N TRP A 124 14.67 -3.26 7.46
CA TRP A 124 13.49 -3.49 6.63
C TRP A 124 12.21 -3.09 7.36
N VAL A 125 11.41 -2.23 6.72
CA VAL A 125 10.02 -1.99 7.12
C VAL A 125 9.11 -2.85 6.26
N ASN A 126 8.40 -3.76 6.91
CA ASN A 126 7.40 -4.61 6.30
C ASN A 126 6.10 -3.81 6.10
N CYS A 127 5.50 -3.99 4.92
CA CYS A 127 4.26 -3.33 4.52
C CYS A 127 3.20 -4.41 4.29
N PHE A 128 2.29 -4.61 5.23
CA PHE A 128 1.19 -5.56 5.08
C PHE A 128 -0.11 -4.83 4.76
N GLY A 129 -0.68 -5.08 3.57
CA GLY A 129 -1.88 -4.39 3.10
C GLY A 129 -3.12 -5.26 3.23
N ILE A 130 -4.20 -4.70 3.75
CA ILE A 130 -5.53 -5.30 3.75
C ILE A 130 -6.48 -4.41 2.96
N LYS A 131 -7.15 -5.00 1.96
CA LYS A 131 -8.18 -4.40 1.12
C LYS A 131 -9.55 -4.97 1.47
N ASN A 132 -10.46 -4.11 1.87
CA ASN A 132 -11.88 -4.45 1.95
C ASN A 132 -12.50 -4.26 0.56
N LEU A 133 -12.92 -5.37 -0.05
CA LEU A 133 -13.49 -5.36 -1.40
C LEU A 133 -14.91 -4.78 -1.46
N LYS A 134 -15.62 -4.75 -0.33
CA LYS A 134 -16.97 -4.17 -0.24
C LYS A 134 -16.92 -2.65 -0.21
N THR A 135 -16.08 -2.08 0.66
CA THR A 135 -15.97 -0.62 0.81
C THR A 135 -14.95 0.01 -0.14
N GLY A 136 -14.08 -0.81 -0.73
CA GLY A 136 -12.95 -0.33 -1.52
C GLY A 136 -11.86 0.36 -0.68
N LYS A 137 -11.92 0.30 0.66
CA LYS A 137 -10.89 0.89 1.53
C LYS A 137 -9.70 -0.06 1.71
N SER A 138 -8.50 0.50 1.76
CA SER A 138 -7.25 -0.21 2.06
C SER A 138 -6.68 0.29 3.38
N GLU A 139 -6.16 -0.60 4.20
CA GLU A 139 -5.36 -0.27 5.37
C GLU A 139 -4.00 -0.96 5.27
N ILE A 140 -2.94 -0.27 5.70
CA ILE A 140 -1.55 -0.74 5.58
C ILE A 140 -0.95 -0.76 6.99
N PHE A 141 -0.51 -1.94 7.41
CA PHE A 141 0.29 -2.12 8.61
C PHE A 141 1.76 -1.95 8.26
N LEU A 142 2.40 -0.96 8.89
CA LEU A 142 3.82 -0.69 8.77
C LEU A 142 4.52 -1.05 10.06
N TYR A 143 5.54 -1.91 9.99
CA TYR A 143 6.36 -2.29 11.13
C TYR A 143 7.75 -2.67 10.67
N HIS A 144 8.77 -2.40 11.48
CA HIS A 144 10.14 -2.80 11.16
C HIS A 144 10.44 -4.23 11.63
N GLU A 145 11.45 -4.86 11.02
CA GLU A 145 11.86 -6.26 11.27
C GLU A 145 12.20 -6.60 12.73
N GLY A 146 12.42 -5.59 13.57
CA GLY A 146 12.70 -5.74 15.00
C GLY A 146 11.44 -5.79 15.89
N VAL A 147 10.27 -5.45 15.36
CA VAL A 147 8.98 -5.51 16.09
C VAL A 147 8.30 -6.84 15.87
N ALA A 148 8.19 -7.23 14.60
CA ALA A 148 7.50 -8.42 14.17
C ALA A 148 8.13 -8.92 12.88
N HIS A 149 7.92 -10.20 12.61
CA HIS A 149 8.37 -10.83 11.39
C HIS A 149 7.19 -10.99 10.43
N LYS A 150 7.36 -11.82 9.40
CA LYS A 150 6.28 -12.20 8.48
C LYS A 150 5.66 -13.55 8.88
N GLY A 151 5.64 -13.84 10.18
CA GLY A 151 5.15 -15.11 10.69
C GLY A 151 3.63 -15.23 10.56
N ALA A 152 3.12 -16.46 10.53
CA ALA A 152 1.68 -16.70 10.49
C ALA A 152 0.95 -16.04 11.67
N ASN A 153 1.55 -16.06 12.87
CA ASN A 153 0.99 -15.41 14.06
C ASN A 153 0.90 -13.89 13.93
N ASP A 154 1.90 -13.26 13.30
CA ASP A 154 1.90 -11.82 13.05
C ASP A 154 0.76 -11.46 12.07
N ILE A 155 0.62 -12.25 11.00
CA ILE A 155 -0.45 -12.10 10.01
C ILE A 155 -1.82 -12.26 10.66
N CYS A 156 -2.03 -13.33 11.44
CA CYS A 156 -3.28 -13.56 12.17
C CYS A 156 -3.61 -12.42 13.14
N SER A 157 -2.61 -11.89 13.85
CA SER A 157 -2.81 -10.77 14.78
C SER A 157 -3.22 -9.49 14.07
N MET A 158 -2.60 -9.17 12.93
CA MET A 158 -2.97 -8.01 12.10
C MET A 158 -4.38 -8.17 11.50
N LEU A 159 -4.72 -9.38 11.02
CA LEU A 159 -6.04 -9.69 10.49
C LEU A 159 -7.12 -9.57 11.57
N LEU A 160 -6.87 -10.15 12.75
CA LEU A 160 -7.81 -10.10 13.87
C LEU A 160 -8.05 -8.63 14.29
N LYS A 161 -6.97 -7.86 14.46
CA LYS A 161 -7.06 -6.43 14.76
C LYS A 161 -7.89 -5.67 13.73
N TYR A 162 -7.69 -5.95 12.44
CA TYR A 162 -8.47 -5.33 11.37
C TYR A 162 -9.95 -5.71 11.43
N ILE A 163 -10.26 -6.99 11.63
CA ILE A 163 -11.62 -7.49 11.72
C ILE A 163 -12.36 -6.82 12.89
N ASP A 164 -11.75 -6.83 14.09
CA ASP A 164 -12.37 -6.27 15.29
C ASP A 164 -12.60 -4.76 15.21
N THR A 165 -11.73 -4.04 14.49
CA THR A 165 -11.81 -2.57 14.39
C THR A 165 -12.73 -2.12 13.25
N ASN A 166 -12.71 -2.81 12.10
CA ASN A 166 -13.26 -2.28 10.85
C ASN A 166 -14.47 -3.06 10.32
N ILE A 167 -14.76 -4.26 10.87
CA ILE A 167 -15.86 -5.10 10.41
C ILE A 167 -16.96 -5.09 11.48
N PRO A 168 -18.19 -4.63 11.16
CA PRO A 168 -19.27 -4.63 12.12
C PRO A 168 -19.69 -6.06 12.47
N SER A 169 -20.15 -6.26 13.70
CA SER A 169 -20.61 -7.56 14.22
C SER A 169 -21.82 -8.16 13.47
N SER A 170 -22.44 -7.39 12.59
CA SER A 170 -23.50 -7.85 11.68
C SER A 170 -22.98 -8.77 10.56
N VAL A 171 -21.69 -8.71 10.24
CA VAL A 171 -21.06 -9.55 9.21
C VAL A 171 -20.80 -10.94 9.79
N LYS A 172 -21.43 -11.95 9.19
CA LYS A 172 -21.33 -13.35 9.62
C LYS A 172 -20.36 -14.16 8.76
N LYS A 173 -20.00 -13.66 7.57
CA LYS A 173 -19.18 -14.36 6.59
C LYS A 173 -18.08 -13.47 6.06
N THR A 174 -16.84 -13.90 6.27
CA THR A 174 -15.66 -13.29 5.67
C THR A 174 -15.10 -14.24 4.63
N VAL A 175 -15.04 -13.80 3.37
CA VAL A 175 -14.46 -14.58 2.27
C VAL A 175 -13.04 -14.09 2.02
N PRO A 176 -12.00 -14.91 2.29
CA PRO A 176 -10.64 -14.55 1.90
C PRO A 176 -10.51 -14.62 0.37
N PHE A 177 -9.96 -13.57 -0.24
CA PHE A 177 -9.71 -13.49 -1.67
C PHE A 177 -8.21 -13.36 -1.93
N PHE A 178 -7.61 -14.47 -2.37
CA PHE A 178 -6.22 -14.61 -2.82
C PHE A 178 -6.17 -14.92 -4.32
#